data_AF-A0A951ZKX9-F1
#
_entry.id   AF-A0A951ZKX9-F1
#
_cell.length_a   1.000
_cell.length_b   1.000
_cell.length_c   1.000
_cell.angle_alpha   90.00
_cell.angle_beta   90.00
_cell.angle_gamma   90.00
#
_symmetry.space_group_name_H-M   'P 1'
#
loop_
_entity.id
_entity.type
_entity.pdbx_description
1 polymer ?
#
loop_
_entity_poly.entity_id
_entity_poly.type
_entity_poly.pdbx_seq_one_letter_code
_entity_poly.pdbx_strand_id
1 'polypeptide(L)' 'GSMDSNWHNPLNWSKGQVPDNTDHVIIPWVPGYAPEVSSTDAVAKNIEILCGGTLHVTNNRKVLIGN' A
#
# COMPACT_ATOMS: atom_id res chain seq x y z
N GLY A 1 -4.71 8.62 3.05
CA GLY A 1 -3.79 9.28 3.98
C GLY A 1 -2.57 9.75 3.23
N SER A 2 -1.69 10.50 3.88
CA SER A 2 -0.49 11.08 3.24
C SER A 2 0.60 11.45 4.28
N MET A 3 0.71 10.69 5.36
CA MET A 3 1.67 10.99 6.43
C MET A 3 3.10 10.77 5.92
N ASP A 4 3.32 9.64 5.25
CA ASP A 4 4.57 9.26 4.60
C ASP A 4 4.29 8.24 3.49
N SER A 5 5.32 7.54 3.00
CA SER A 5 5.20 6.48 2.00
C SER A 5 5.09 5.07 2.59
N ASN A 6 5.24 4.87 3.90
CA ASN A 6 5.30 3.53 4.49
C ASN A 6 3.93 2.84 4.43
N TRP A 7 3.85 1.68 3.75
CA TRP A 7 2.64 0.86 3.67
C TRP A 7 2.11 0.50 5.06
N HIS A 8 2.98 0.27 6.04
CA HIS A 8 2.59 -0.17 7.39
C HIS A 8 2.23 0.98 8.33
N ASN A 9 2.18 2.23 7.85
CA ASN A 9 1.65 3.34 8.63
C ASN A 9 0.12 3.46 8.41
N PRO A 10 -0.72 3.20 9.43
CA PRO A 10 -2.18 3.25 9.30
C PRO A 10 -2.70 4.62 8.86
N LEU A 11 -1.97 5.71 9.15
CA LEU A 11 -2.34 7.08 8.77
C LEU A 11 -2.23 7.33 7.26
N ASN A 12 -1.58 6.44 6.50
CA ASN A 12 -1.53 6.53 5.04
C ASN A 12 -2.80 5.98 4.37
N TRP A 13 -3.62 5.22 5.08
CA TRP A 13 -4.80 4.56 4.53
C TRP A 13 -6.08 5.30 4.87
N SER A 14 -7.05 5.28 3.96
CA SER A 14 -8.34 5.99 4.13
C SER A 14 -9.16 5.50 5.31
N LYS A 15 -9.01 4.22 5.68
CA LYS A 15 -9.66 3.61 6.86
C LYS A 15 -8.95 3.92 8.18
N GLY A 16 -7.77 4.55 8.15
CA GLY A 16 -6.93 4.70 9.33
C GLY A 16 -6.36 3.37 9.87
N GLN A 17 -6.26 2.35 9.02
CA GLN A 17 -5.77 1.01 9.33
C GLN A 17 -4.92 0.48 8.18
N VAL A 18 -3.91 -0.34 8.48
CA VAL A 18 -3.11 -1.02 7.44
C VAL A 18 -3.99 -2.07 6.74
N PRO A 19 -3.99 -2.14 5.40
CA PRO A 19 -4.79 -3.12 4.66
C PRO A 19 -4.48 -4.55 5.07
N ASP A 20 -5.53 -5.38 5.08
CA ASP A 20 -5.44 -6.82 5.31
C ASP A 20 -6.04 -7.64 4.14
N ASN A 21 -6.13 -8.96 4.31
CA ASN A 21 -6.63 -9.87 3.27
C ASN A 21 -8.13 -9.75 2.96
N THR A 22 -8.83 -8.80 3.58
CA THR A 22 -10.22 -8.45 3.28
C THR A 22 -10.34 -7.17 2.45
N ASP A 23 -9.27 -6.38 2.35
CA ASP A 23 -9.29 -5.04 1.78
C ASP A 23 -9.00 -4.98 0.28
N HIS A 24 -9.82 -4.16 -0.43
CA HIS A 24 -9.49 -3.65 -1.75
C HIS A 24 -8.64 -2.39 -1.61
N VAL A 25 -7.37 -2.48 -1.96
CA VAL A 25 -6.46 -1.33 -1.95
C VAL A 25 -6.50 -0.60 -3.28
N ILE A 26 -6.79 0.69 -3.26
CA ILE A 26 -6.72 1.57 -4.43
C ILE A 26 -5.54 2.51 -4.27
N ILE A 27 -4.62 2.51 -5.24
CA ILE A 27 -3.44 3.38 -5.27
C ILE A 27 -3.61 4.41 -6.40
N PRO A 28 -4.06 5.64 -6.08
CA PRO A 28 -4.12 6.73 -7.05
C PRO A 28 -2.72 7.32 -7.30
N TRP A 29 -2.58 8.08 -8.38
CA TRP A 29 -1.44 8.98 -8.52
C TRP A 29 -1.57 10.15 -7.55
N VAL A 30 -0.55 10.34 -6.71
CA VAL A 30 -0.40 11.52 -5.85
C VAL A 30 1.01 12.07 -6.06
N PRO A 31 1.18 13.36 -6.41
CA PRO A 31 2.50 13.95 -6.59
C PRO A 31 3.39 13.76 -5.36
N GLY A 32 4.53 13.08 -5.55
CA GLY A 32 5.51 12.86 -4.48
C GLY A 32 5.17 11.77 -3.46
N TYR A 33 4.04 11.08 -3.62
CA TYR A 33 3.61 10.02 -2.70
C TYR A 33 3.27 8.74 -3.45
N ALA A 34 3.90 7.65 -3.04
CA ALA A 34 3.64 6.29 -3.48
C ALA A 34 3.84 5.37 -2.28
N PRO A 35 2.93 4.43 -1.98
CA PRO A 35 3.15 3.46 -0.92
C PRO A 35 4.42 2.63 -1.17
N GLU A 36 5.14 2.32 -0.10
CA GLU A 36 6.37 1.55 -0.07
C GLU A 36 6.25 0.43 0.96
N VAL A 37 6.49 -0.80 0.50
CA VAL A 37 6.59 -2.00 1.33
C VAL A 37 8.08 -2.32 1.51
N SER A 38 8.65 -1.95 2.65
CA SER A 38 10.10 -2.06 2.90
C SER A 38 10.49 -2.70 4.24
N SER A 39 9.62 -2.71 5.24
CA SER A 39 9.92 -3.17 6.61
C SER A 39 9.46 -4.60 6.89
N THR A 40 8.24 -4.95 6.49
CA THR A 40 7.67 -6.30 6.56
C THR A 40 6.81 -6.57 5.32
N ASP A 41 6.34 -7.79 5.14
CA ASP A 41 5.45 -8.12 4.03
C ASP A 41 4.09 -7.42 4.20
N ALA A 42 3.47 -7.07 3.08
CA ALA A 42 2.14 -6.50 3.02
C ALA A 42 1.11 -7.56 2.61
N VAL A 43 -0.14 -7.37 3.04
CA VAL A 43 -1.26 -8.24 2.67
C VAL A 43 -2.40 -7.37 2.16
N ALA A 44 -3.11 -7.84 1.13
CA ALA A 44 -4.33 -7.22 0.63
C ALA A 44 -5.23 -8.30 0.00
N LYS A 45 -6.54 -8.07 -0.06
CA LYS A 45 -7.42 -8.94 -0.88
C LYS A 45 -7.16 -8.74 -2.37
N ASN A 46 -7.02 -7.49 -2.78
CA ASN A 46 -6.68 -7.09 -4.14
C ASN A 46 -6.03 -5.70 -4.12
N ILE A 47 -5.34 -5.33 -5.19
CA ILE A 47 -4.77 -4.01 -5.39
C ILE A 47 -5.13 -3.51 -6.78
N GLU A 48 -5.72 -2.32 -6.84
CA GLU A 48 -5.95 -1.55 -8.06
C GLU A 48 -4.98 -0.35 -8.07
N ILE A 49 -4.06 -0.33 -9.04
CA ILE A 49 -3.18 0.82 -9.26
C ILE A 49 -3.78 1.64 -10.40
N LEU A 50 -4.25 2.85 -10.09
CA LEU A 50 -4.85 3.75 -11.07
C LEU A 50 -3.77 4.38 -11.96
N CYS A 51 -4.18 4.98 -13.08
CA CYS A 51 -3.27 5.62 -14.04
C CYS A 51 -2.28 6.57 -13.35
N GLY A 52 -0.98 6.29 -13.51
CA GLY A 52 0.12 7.06 -12.91
C GLY A 52 0.46 6.69 -11.47
N GLY A 53 -0.38 5.93 -10.77
CA GLY A 53 -0.08 5.41 -9.44
C GLY A 53 1.09 4.43 -9.48
N THR A 54 1.83 4.35 -8.36
CA THR A 54 2.93 3.41 -8.20
C THR A 54 2.93 2.81 -6.80
N LEU A 55 3.41 1.57 -6.71
CA LEU A 55 3.67 0.84 -5.46
C LEU A 55 5.12 0.39 -5.49
N HIS A 56 5.92 0.79 -4.49
CA HIS A 56 7.31 0.36 -4.37
C HIS A 56 7.40 -0.83 -3.41
N VAL A 57 8.17 -1.84 -3.80
CA VAL A 57 8.48 -2.98 -2.93
C VAL A 57 10.00 -3.13 -2.91
N THR A 58 10.59 -2.95 -1.74
CA THR A 58 12.05 -2.92 -1.53
C THR A 58 12.46 -3.96 -0.48
N ASN A 59 13.75 -4.10 -0.20
CA ASN A 59 14.29 -4.96 0.87
C ASN A 59 13.81 -6.43 0.84
N ASN A 60 13.62 -6.99 -0.36
CA ASN A 60 13.11 -8.35 -0.58
C ASN A 60 11.78 -8.62 0.15
N ARG A 61 10.94 -7.58 0.35
CA ARG A 61 9.59 -7.74 0.88
C ARG A 61 8.64 -8.23 -0.19
N LYS A 62 7.47 -8.67 0.23
CA LYS A 62 6.40 -9.15 -0.64
C LYS A 62 5.09 -8.43 -0.38
N VAL A 63 4.23 -8.47 -1.39
CA VAL A 63 2.81 -8.16 -1.29
C VAL A 63 2.05 -9.45 -1.55
N LEU A 64 1.30 -9.92 -0.56
CA LEU A 64 0.52 -11.16 -0.62
C LEU A 64 -0.93 -10.83 -0.95
N ILE A 65 -1.40 -11.29 -2.10
CA ILE A 65 -2.74 -10.98 -2.61
C ILE A 65 -3.66 -12.19 -2.46
N GLY A 66 -4.78 -12.01 -1.76
CA GLY A 66 -5.80 -13.06 -1.58
C GLY A 66 -5.38 -14.23 -0.69
N ASN A 67 -4.38 -14.01 0.18
CA ASN A 67 -3.84 -15.01 1.11
C ASN A 67 -4.67 -15.17 2.39
#